data_AF-A0ABD1DW97-F1
#
_entry.id   AF-A0ABD1DW97-F1
#
_cell.length_a   1.000
_cell.length_b   1.000
_cell.length_c   1.000
_cell.angle_alpha   90.00
_cell.angle_beta   90.00
_cell.angle_gamma   90.00
#
_symmetry.space_group_name_H-M   'P 1'
#
loop_
_entity.id
_entity.type
_entity.pdbx_description
1 polymer ?
#
loop_
_entity_poly.entity_id
_entity_poly.type
_entity_poly.pdbx_seq_one_letter_code
_entity_poly.pdbx_strand_id
1 'polypeptide(L)'
;MKLVTVVLLVSMAGLSTQQTNYCDPKLCPKGGSHIACHGLTTLATSCGSGSQETSLDSSLQALILDLHNKLRSKVASGQQTYAANAFYPQAARMATLQWDNELAAIAANNARRCVYGHDKCRNTFAFPYAGQNIAMFSYSGQTFTVNELITGFVNDWFSEFKDANPNYVASYPKGYTGPDIGHFTQIVSDRTNRIGCSLVKYDEDASLLVLCGLSTQQYCDPSLCPFNIGNQIACNGLTTMASSCGFDAQEIYLDSSLRAIILDEYNLGSDANTGITFIDKWKKEVSIIAAANARRCKSDQDTCHNKYNFPYAGQNIANSTNRSDQQLDKRLVRVAGFFSLSSQQTNYCDPKLCPSGEPHIACNGLNKLSSTCGPGAQEVNLAPFQDLILDLHNQLRNRVALGLQNYTRYAFFPQAVRMPTLQWDAELATVAATNARRCIYGHDECRSTVRFPYAGQNIGLFSYYALTFTVTELITDFINDWYSEYTLTTPAFLAKYPRGYNGPDIGHFTQIVSDRTNRIGCSLVTYYDTTWINQYFVCNYALINLIGQPVYVAGVACSKCTTGCSVKYPGLCNTNEVVIAKP
;
A
#
# COMPACT_ATOMS: atom_id res chain seq x y z
N MET A 1 68.84 -15.86 -5.71
CA MET A 1 67.61 -16.65 -5.43
C MET A 1 66.42 -15.82 -5.87
N LYS A 2 65.69 -16.25 -6.90
CA LYS A 2 64.47 -15.60 -7.38
C LYS A 2 63.32 -16.00 -6.45
N LEU A 3 62.66 -15.05 -5.80
CA LEU A 3 61.39 -15.31 -5.11
C LEU A 3 60.27 -15.35 -6.15
N VAL A 4 59.61 -16.51 -6.25
CA VAL A 4 58.44 -16.73 -7.09
C VAL A 4 57.22 -16.25 -6.29
N THR A 5 56.57 -15.18 -6.76
CA THR A 5 55.27 -14.75 -6.25
C THR A 5 54.20 -15.63 -6.89
N VAL A 6 53.60 -16.53 -6.11
CA VAL A 6 52.43 -17.32 -6.53
C VAL A 6 51.19 -16.44 -6.41
N VAL A 7 50.70 -15.95 -7.55
CA VAL A 7 49.38 -15.32 -7.65
C VAL A 7 48.33 -16.43 -7.68
N LEU A 8 47.59 -16.59 -6.60
CA LEU A 8 46.41 -17.46 -6.55
C LEU A 8 45.28 -16.76 -7.34
N LEU A 9 45.14 -17.15 -8.61
CA LEU A 9 43.94 -16.89 -9.41
C LEU A 9 42.80 -17.73 -8.84
N VAL A 10 41.93 -17.10 -8.03
CA VAL A 10 40.63 -17.67 -7.70
C VAL A 10 39.77 -17.57 -8.96
N SER A 11 39.77 -18.63 -9.76
CA SER A 11 38.80 -18.82 -10.83
C SER A 11 37.40 -18.86 -10.21
N MET A 12 36.59 -17.82 -10.44
CA MET A 12 35.15 -17.91 -10.25
C MET A 12 34.63 -18.99 -11.19
N ALA A 13 34.43 -20.20 -10.66
CA ALA A 13 33.62 -21.20 -11.33
C ALA A 13 32.20 -20.63 -11.41
N GLY A 14 31.82 -20.17 -12.60
CA GLY A 14 30.45 -19.78 -12.87
C GLY A 14 29.52 -20.93 -12.50
N LEU A 15 28.61 -20.69 -11.57
CA LEU A 15 27.44 -21.54 -11.38
C LEU A 15 26.72 -21.59 -12.73
N SER A 16 26.85 -22.72 -13.44
CA SER A 16 26.04 -22.96 -14.63
C SER A 16 24.59 -23.08 -14.14
N THR A 17 23.78 -22.07 -14.43
CA THR A 17 22.32 -22.21 -14.31
C THR A 17 21.93 -23.28 -15.31
N GLN A 18 21.64 -24.48 -14.82
CA GLN A 18 21.13 -25.56 -15.66
C GLN A 18 19.83 -25.05 -16.30
N GLN A 19 19.82 -24.87 -17.62
CA GLN A 19 18.66 -24.36 -18.34
C GLN A 19 17.51 -25.36 -18.18
N THR A 20 16.40 -24.93 -17.57
CA THR A 20 15.22 -25.77 -17.37
C THR A 20 14.70 -26.29 -18.71
N ASN A 21 14.58 -27.61 -18.87
CA ASN A 21 13.95 -28.21 -20.05
C ASN A 21 12.42 -28.11 -19.94
N TYR A 22 11.84 -27.03 -20.47
CA TYR A 22 10.39 -26.84 -20.46
C TYR A 22 9.61 -27.82 -21.36
N CYS A 23 10.30 -28.60 -22.20
CA CYS A 23 9.66 -29.67 -22.98
C CYS A 23 9.54 -30.98 -22.20
N ASP A 24 9.99 -31.04 -20.94
CA ASP A 24 9.80 -32.21 -20.09
C ASP A 24 8.30 -32.42 -19.80
N PRO A 25 7.70 -33.56 -20.20
CA PRO A 25 6.28 -33.84 -19.96
C PRO A 25 5.91 -33.85 -18.46
N LYS A 26 6.88 -34.01 -17.54
CA LYS A 26 6.65 -33.93 -16.09
C LYS A 26 6.16 -32.56 -15.64
N LEU A 27 6.46 -31.48 -16.37
CA LEU A 27 5.97 -30.14 -16.05
C LEU A 27 4.47 -30.00 -16.34
N CYS A 28 3.92 -30.80 -17.26
CA CYS A 28 2.52 -30.73 -17.67
C CYS A 28 1.80 -32.07 -17.44
N PRO A 29 1.63 -32.52 -16.19
CA PRO A 29 1.08 -33.86 -15.89
C PRO A 29 -0.38 -34.02 -16.30
N LYS A 30 -1.12 -32.92 -16.49
CA LYS A 30 -2.50 -32.92 -17.01
C LYS A 30 -2.58 -32.91 -18.55
N GLY A 31 -1.44 -33.02 -19.24
CA GLY A 31 -1.33 -32.92 -20.69
C GLY A 31 -1.29 -31.48 -21.19
N GLY A 32 -1.03 -31.33 -22.49
CA GLY A 32 -0.82 -30.04 -23.15
C GLY A 32 0.67 -29.70 -23.33
N SER A 33 0.95 -28.79 -24.27
CA SER A 33 2.31 -28.28 -24.50
C SER A 33 2.62 -27.16 -23.51
N HIS A 34 3.81 -27.21 -22.92
CA HIS A 34 4.31 -26.13 -22.08
C HIS A 34 4.59 -24.88 -22.91
N ILE A 35 4.16 -23.70 -22.45
CA ILE A 35 4.26 -22.45 -23.23
C ILE A 35 5.71 -22.05 -23.56
N ALA A 36 6.65 -22.40 -22.68
CA ALA A 36 8.08 -22.17 -22.88
C ALA A 36 8.81 -23.33 -23.59
N CYS A 37 8.15 -24.46 -23.88
CA CYS A 37 8.75 -25.51 -24.72
C CYS A 37 8.79 -25.02 -26.17
N HIS A 38 10.00 -24.86 -26.73
CA HIS A 38 10.21 -24.14 -28.00
C HIS A 38 9.55 -22.76 -28.00
N GLY A 39 9.56 -22.11 -26.84
CA GLY A 39 8.93 -20.81 -26.63
C GLY A 39 9.56 -19.70 -27.48
N LEU A 40 8.78 -18.66 -27.74
CA LEU A 40 9.20 -17.55 -28.59
C LEU A 40 10.25 -16.68 -27.89
N THR A 41 11.35 -16.41 -28.59
CA THR A 41 12.39 -15.46 -28.14
C THR A 41 12.18 -14.05 -28.69
N THR A 42 11.29 -13.89 -29.66
CA THR A 42 10.90 -12.63 -30.30
C THR A 42 9.38 -12.62 -30.52
N LEU A 43 8.82 -11.45 -30.83
CA LEU A 43 7.40 -11.33 -31.13
C LEU A 43 7.02 -12.18 -32.35
N ALA A 44 5.89 -12.89 -32.26
CA ALA A 44 5.31 -13.61 -33.37
C ALA A 44 4.90 -12.66 -34.50
N THR A 45 4.88 -13.15 -35.74
CA THR A 45 4.38 -12.39 -36.89
C THR A 45 2.91 -11.98 -36.74
N SER A 46 2.13 -12.73 -35.96
CA SER A 46 0.74 -12.39 -35.59
C SER A 46 0.60 -11.11 -34.78
N CYS A 47 1.69 -10.61 -34.18
CA CYS A 47 1.69 -9.34 -33.47
C CYS A 47 1.56 -8.14 -34.41
N GLY A 48 1.79 -8.27 -35.72
CA GLY A 48 1.75 -7.14 -36.65
C GLY A 48 3.02 -6.26 -36.61
N SER A 49 3.12 -5.36 -37.59
CA SER A 49 4.24 -4.42 -37.73
C SER A 49 4.12 -3.27 -36.74
N GLY A 50 5.20 -2.94 -36.02
CA GLY A 50 5.22 -1.85 -35.03
C GLY A 50 5.06 -2.31 -33.58
N SER A 51 4.85 -3.61 -33.38
CA SER A 51 4.70 -4.21 -32.06
C SER A 51 6.02 -4.26 -31.30
N GLN A 52 5.94 -4.03 -29.99
CA GLN A 52 7.10 -3.93 -29.12
C GLN A 52 6.86 -4.70 -27.81
N GLU A 53 7.81 -5.57 -27.49
CA GLU A 53 7.91 -6.13 -26.14
C GLU A 53 8.43 -5.04 -25.19
N THR A 54 7.67 -4.75 -24.14
CA THR A 54 8.05 -3.75 -23.15
C THR A 54 8.97 -4.38 -22.12
N SER A 55 10.16 -3.81 -21.96
CA SER A 55 11.07 -4.23 -20.89
C SER A 55 10.50 -3.80 -19.54
N LEU A 56 10.14 -4.78 -18.71
CA LEU A 56 9.77 -4.53 -17.31
C LEU A 56 11.05 -4.41 -16.49
N ASP A 57 11.63 -3.21 -16.46
CA ASP A 57 12.81 -2.90 -15.65
C ASP A 57 12.53 -3.00 -14.14
N SER A 58 13.55 -2.78 -13.32
CA SER A 58 13.42 -2.87 -11.85
C SER A 58 12.36 -1.91 -11.28
N SER A 59 12.13 -0.76 -11.91
CA SER A 59 11.11 0.20 -11.49
C SER A 59 9.71 -0.34 -11.76
N LEU A 60 9.48 -0.92 -12.94
CA LEU A 60 8.19 -1.50 -13.31
C LEU A 60 7.90 -2.79 -12.53
N GLN A 61 8.92 -3.61 -12.27
CA GLN A 61 8.81 -4.77 -11.37
C GLN A 61 8.41 -4.34 -9.96
N ALA A 62 9.05 -3.30 -9.43
CA ALA A 62 8.72 -2.75 -8.11
C ALA A 62 7.29 -2.22 -8.07
N LEU A 63 6.82 -1.52 -9.12
CA LEU A 63 5.43 -1.07 -9.22
C LEU A 63 4.44 -2.24 -9.17
N ILE A 64 4.68 -3.30 -9.94
CA ILE A 64 3.81 -4.50 -9.95
C ILE A 64 3.77 -5.13 -8.57
N LEU A 65 4.94 -5.31 -7.93
CA LEU A 65 5.03 -5.87 -6.59
C LEU A 65 4.31 -5.02 -5.55
N ASP A 66 4.52 -3.69 -5.59
CA ASP A 66 3.91 -2.74 -4.66
C ASP A 66 2.38 -2.76 -4.77
N LEU A 67 1.85 -2.69 -5.99
CA LEU A 67 0.41 -2.77 -6.23
C LEU A 67 -0.20 -4.07 -5.68
N HIS A 68 0.37 -5.22 -6.02
CA HIS A 68 -0.15 -6.51 -5.55
C HIS A 68 -0.03 -6.66 -4.03
N ASN A 69 1.10 -6.28 -3.45
CA ASN A 69 1.34 -6.44 -2.01
C ASN A 69 0.46 -5.49 -1.18
N LYS A 70 0.22 -4.26 -1.64
CA LYS A 70 -0.74 -3.34 -0.99
C LYS A 70 -2.15 -3.91 -1.00
N LEU A 71 -2.61 -4.40 -2.16
CA LEU A 71 -3.93 -4.99 -2.30
C LEU A 71 -4.10 -6.27 -1.48
N ARG A 72 -3.10 -7.16 -1.51
CA ARG A 72 -3.06 -8.37 -0.66
C ARG A 72 -3.05 -8.02 0.82
N SER A 73 -2.29 -7.00 1.22
CA SER A 73 -2.27 -6.54 2.61
C SER A 73 -3.63 -6.02 3.04
N LYS A 74 -4.35 -5.28 2.18
CA LYS A 74 -5.70 -4.78 2.45
C LYS A 74 -6.72 -5.91 2.68
N VAL A 75 -6.62 -7.00 1.90
CA VAL A 75 -7.47 -8.17 2.14
C VAL A 75 -7.04 -8.92 3.40
N ALA A 76 -5.74 -9.10 3.60
CA ALA A 76 -5.20 -9.82 4.75
C ALA A 76 -5.51 -9.15 6.10
N SER A 77 -5.56 -7.82 6.14
CA SER A 77 -5.93 -7.04 7.32
C SER A 77 -7.45 -6.98 7.56
N GLY A 78 -8.25 -7.52 6.64
CA GLY A 78 -9.72 -7.49 6.71
C GLY A 78 -10.33 -6.12 6.37
N GLN A 79 -9.59 -5.25 5.67
CA GLN A 79 -10.04 -3.90 5.28
C GLN A 79 -10.77 -3.87 3.94
N GLN A 80 -10.70 -4.94 3.16
CA GLN A 80 -11.42 -5.00 1.90
C GLN A 80 -12.90 -5.37 2.13
N THR A 81 -13.81 -4.52 1.67
CA THR A 81 -15.25 -4.82 1.62
C THR A 81 -15.62 -5.55 0.33
N TYR A 82 -16.52 -6.52 0.40
CA TYR A 82 -17.12 -7.17 -0.77
C TYR A 82 -18.61 -6.87 -0.93
N ALA A 83 -19.26 -6.36 0.12
CA ALA A 83 -20.61 -5.82 0.07
C ALA A 83 -20.75 -4.72 1.13
N ALA A 84 -21.86 -3.98 1.10
CA ALA A 84 -22.14 -2.95 2.10
C ALA A 84 -22.07 -3.57 3.51
N ASN A 85 -21.18 -3.03 4.36
CA ASN A 85 -20.92 -3.50 5.72
C ASN A 85 -20.41 -4.95 5.83
N ALA A 86 -19.84 -5.52 4.76
CA ALA A 86 -19.29 -6.88 4.78
C ALA A 86 -17.84 -6.90 4.29
N PHE A 87 -16.94 -7.36 5.16
CA PHE A 87 -15.50 -7.36 4.96
C PHE A 87 -14.97 -8.76 4.75
N TYR A 88 -13.92 -8.90 3.93
CA TYR A 88 -13.19 -10.16 3.85
C TYR A 88 -12.58 -10.49 5.22
N PRO A 89 -12.54 -11.78 5.59
CA PRO A 89 -11.88 -12.20 6.82
C PRO A 89 -10.38 -11.91 6.76
N GLN A 90 -9.80 -11.62 7.92
CA GLN A 90 -8.34 -11.49 8.04
C GLN A 90 -7.65 -12.78 7.62
N ALA A 91 -6.55 -12.66 6.89
CA ALA A 91 -5.77 -13.79 6.44
C ALA A 91 -4.67 -14.11 7.45
N ALA A 92 -4.66 -15.33 7.98
CA ALA A 92 -3.63 -15.79 8.92
C ALA A 92 -2.23 -15.92 8.29
N ARG A 93 -2.14 -16.01 6.95
CA ARG A 93 -0.89 -16.34 6.25
C ARG A 93 -0.83 -15.78 4.81
N MET A 94 -1.01 -14.47 4.66
CA MET A 94 -0.81 -13.83 3.35
C MET A 94 0.68 -13.47 3.15
N ALA A 95 1.38 -14.18 2.26
CA ALA A 95 2.78 -13.89 1.99
C ALA A 95 2.95 -12.60 1.13
N THR A 96 3.99 -11.83 1.44
CA THR A 96 4.48 -10.75 0.55
C THR A 96 5.08 -11.37 -0.71
N LEU A 97 4.59 -10.95 -1.87
CA LEU A 97 5.09 -11.40 -3.17
C LEU A 97 6.50 -10.87 -3.42
N GLN A 98 7.30 -11.70 -4.07
CA GLN A 98 8.62 -11.37 -4.59
C GLN A 98 8.66 -11.62 -6.09
N TRP A 99 9.47 -10.84 -6.81
CA TRP A 99 9.63 -11.02 -8.25
C TRP A 99 10.37 -12.32 -8.56
N ASP A 100 9.94 -13.01 -9.61
CA ASP A 100 10.54 -14.24 -10.09
C ASP A 100 10.82 -14.15 -11.60
N ASN A 101 12.10 -14.25 -11.96
CA ASN A 101 12.55 -14.12 -13.34
C ASN A 101 12.17 -15.32 -14.20
N GLU A 102 12.02 -16.52 -13.61
CA GLU A 102 11.59 -17.71 -14.35
C GLU A 102 10.12 -17.54 -14.78
N LEU A 103 9.25 -17.14 -13.84
CA LEU A 103 7.85 -16.84 -14.12
C LEU A 103 7.68 -15.70 -15.13
N ALA A 104 8.52 -14.66 -15.05
CA ALA A 104 8.51 -13.56 -16.00
C ALA A 104 8.90 -14.00 -17.42
N ALA A 105 9.93 -14.84 -17.55
CA ALA A 105 10.32 -15.42 -18.84
C ALA A 105 9.22 -16.32 -19.43
N ILE A 106 8.54 -17.12 -18.60
CA ILE A 106 7.41 -17.93 -19.02
C ILE A 106 6.22 -17.05 -19.45
N ALA A 107 5.92 -15.98 -18.72
CA ALA A 107 4.90 -15.00 -19.10
C ALA A 107 5.21 -14.37 -20.47
N ALA A 108 6.48 -14.03 -20.72
CA ALA A 108 6.92 -13.47 -21.99
C ALA A 108 6.69 -14.42 -23.17
N ASN A 109 6.87 -15.73 -22.98
CA ASN A 109 6.58 -16.71 -24.03
C ASN A 109 5.10 -16.71 -24.44
N ASN A 110 4.18 -16.42 -23.53
CA ASN A 110 2.77 -16.25 -23.88
C ASN A 110 2.51 -14.88 -24.52
N ALA A 111 3.00 -13.80 -23.91
CA ALA A 111 2.77 -12.43 -24.38
C ALA A 111 3.29 -12.21 -25.81
N ARG A 112 4.46 -12.78 -26.16
CA ARG A 112 5.07 -12.69 -27.49
C ARG A 112 4.24 -13.26 -28.63
N ARG A 113 3.15 -13.98 -28.33
CA ARG A 113 2.24 -14.53 -29.33
C ARG A 113 1.20 -13.50 -29.78
N CYS A 114 0.95 -12.46 -28.98
CA CYS A 114 -0.11 -11.48 -29.19
C CYS A 114 -1.49 -12.12 -29.41
N VAL A 115 -1.76 -13.20 -28.68
CA VAL A 115 -3.04 -13.89 -28.68
C VAL A 115 -3.60 -13.80 -27.28
N TYR A 116 -4.76 -13.16 -27.13
CA TYR A 116 -5.45 -13.11 -25.85
C TYR A 116 -5.99 -14.50 -25.50
N GLY A 117 -5.44 -15.08 -24.44
CA GLY A 117 -5.86 -16.37 -23.93
C GLY A 117 -4.84 -17.00 -23.00
N HIS A 118 -5.33 -17.89 -22.15
CA HIS A 118 -4.46 -18.70 -21.31
C HIS A 118 -3.74 -19.77 -22.14
N ASP A 119 -2.45 -19.95 -21.88
CA ASP A 119 -1.73 -21.14 -22.34
C ASP A 119 -2.21 -22.41 -21.61
N LYS A 120 -1.83 -23.58 -22.13
CA LYS A 120 -2.24 -24.87 -21.55
C LYS A 120 -1.43 -25.26 -20.30
N CYS A 121 -0.17 -24.84 -20.22
CA CYS A 121 0.76 -25.25 -19.17
C CYS A 121 1.94 -24.28 -19.07
N ARG A 122 2.25 -23.86 -17.84
CA ARG A 122 3.26 -22.85 -17.48
C ARG A 122 4.02 -23.17 -16.20
N ASN A 123 3.97 -24.44 -15.80
CA ASN A 123 4.51 -24.91 -14.53
C ASN A 123 6.05 -24.91 -14.54
N THR A 124 6.64 -24.67 -13.38
CA THR A 124 8.09 -24.88 -13.18
C THR A 124 8.29 -26.03 -12.19
N PHE A 125 9.53 -26.51 -12.06
CA PHE A 125 9.84 -27.50 -11.02
C PHE A 125 9.64 -26.93 -9.61
N ALA A 126 9.89 -25.63 -9.42
CA ALA A 126 9.61 -24.94 -8.16
C ALA A 126 8.11 -24.66 -7.98
N PHE A 127 7.38 -24.43 -9.07
CA PHE A 127 5.98 -23.99 -9.08
C PHE A 127 5.12 -24.91 -9.98
N PRO A 128 4.76 -26.11 -9.49
CA PRO A 128 4.09 -27.14 -10.30
C PRO A 128 2.62 -26.84 -10.63
N TYR A 129 2.08 -25.72 -10.13
CA TYR A 129 0.69 -25.28 -10.34
C TYR A 129 0.63 -23.77 -10.58
N ALA A 130 1.39 -23.29 -11.56
CA ALA A 130 1.51 -21.86 -11.82
C ALA A 130 0.21 -21.25 -12.40
N GLY A 131 -0.29 -20.25 -11.68
CA GLY A 131 -1.48 -19.47 -12.04
C GLY A 131 -1.14 -18.35 -13.03
N GLN A 132 -2.17 -17.74 -13.60
CA GLN A 132 -2.01 -16.68 -14.59
C GLN A 132 -3.21 -15.75 -14.59
N ASN A 133 -2.93 -14.45 -14.56
CA ASN A 133 -3.87 -13.40 -14.95
C ASN A 133 -3.46 -12.86 -16.31
N ILE A 134 -4.43 -12.57 -17.16
CA ILE A 134 -4.17 -11.92 -18.46
C ILE A 134 -5.08 -10.71 -18.59
N ALA A 135 -4.60 -9.67 -19.23
CA ALA A 135 -5.39 -8.50 -19.52
C ALA A 135 -4.98 -7.91 -20.85
N MET A 136 -5.97 -7.50 -21.62
CA MET A 136 -5.78 -6.80 -22.87
C MET A 136 -6.59 -5.52 -22.81
N PHE A 137 -5.95 -4.42 -23.19
CA PHE A 137 -6.59 -3.12 -23.29
C PHE A 137 -6.37 -2.57 -24.68
N SER A 138 -7.45 -2.13 -25.31
CA SER A 138 -7.44 -1.46 -26.61
C SER A 138 -7.93 -0.03 -26.43
N TYR A 139 -7.24 0.91 -27.04
CA TYR A 139 -7.47 2.34 -26.94
C TYR A 139 -7.23 3.00 -28.28
N SER A 140 -7.94 4.08 -28.63
CA SER A 140 -7.71 4.79 -29.89
C SER A 140 -7.55 6.28 -29.67
N GLY A 141 -6.51 6.87 -30.28
CA GLY A 141 -6.21 8.30 -30.18
C GLY A 141 -5.75 8.77 -28.79
N GLN A 142 -5.37 7.84 -27.90
CA GLN A 142 -4.87 8.13 -26.56
C GLN A 142 -3.50 7.47 -26.35
N THR A 143 -2.63 8.11 -25.59
CA THR A 143 -1.32 7.54 -25.24
C THR A 143 -1.30 7.21 -23.76
N PHE A 144 -0.94 5.96 -23.44
CA PHE A 144 -0.75 5.52 -22.07
C PHE A 144 0.72 5.20 -21.81
N THR A 145 1.21 5.62 -20.65
CA THR A 145 2.49 5.17 -20.13
C THR A 145 2.37 3.71 -19.67
N VAL A 146 3.52 3.03 -19.60
CA VAL A 146 3.58 1.64 -19.13
C VAL A 146 3.08 1.52 -17.68
N ASN A 147 3.40 2.48 -16.82
CA ASN A 147 2.93 2.52 -15.43
C ASN A 147 1.40 2.61 -15.34
N GLU A 148 0.78 3.44 -16.18
CA GLU A 148 -0.68 3.60 -16.21
C GLU A 148 -1.37 2.32 -16.66
N LEU A 149 -0.84 1.67 -17.70
CA LEU A 149 -1.36 0.38 -18.18
C LEU A 149 -1.28 -0.69 -17.08
N ILE A 150 -0.11 -0.87 -16.46
CA ILE A 150 0.09 -1.83 -15.36
C ILE A 150 -0.86 -1.54 -14.21
N THR A 151 -0.96 -0.28 -13.79
CA THR A 151 -1.84 0.13 -12.70
C THR A 151 -3.31 -0.11 -13.03
N GLY A 152 -3.72 0.15 -14.27
CA GLY A 152 -5.06 -0.16 -14.77
C GLY A 152 -5.36 -1.65 -14.65
N PHE A 153 -4.54 -2.49 -15.28
CA PHE A 153 -4.72 -3.94 -15.29
C PHE A 153 -4.82 -4.56 -13.89
N VAL A 154 -3.91 -4.18 -12.97
CA VAL A 154 -3.92 -4.74 -11.61
C VAL A 154 -5.17 -4.32 -10.83
N ASN A 155 -5.62 -3.08 -10.98
CA ASN A 155 -6.83 -2.60 -10.31
C ASN A 155 -8.10 -3.22 -10.91
N ASP A 156 -8.15 -3.42 -12.23
CA ASP A 156 -9.29 -4.05 -12.90
C ASP A 156 -9.43 -5.51 -12.44
N TRP A 157 -8.32 -6.27 -12.43
CA TRP A 157 -8.28 -7.61 -11.84
C TRP A 157 -8.73 -7.64 -10.38
N PHE A 158 -8.27 -6.68 -9.58
CA PHE A 158 -8.65 -6.64 -8.18
C PHE A 158 -10.13 -6.30 -7.99
N SER A 159 -10.71 -5.47 -8.86
CA SER A 159 -12.10 -4.98 -8.76
C SER A 159 -13.17 -6.07 -8.75
N GLU A 160 -12.83 -7.28 -9.21
CA GLU A 160 -13.65 -8.50 -9.10
C GLU A 160 -13.95 -8.89 -7.64
N PHE A 161 -13.30 -8.28 -6.64
CA PHE A 161 -13.66 -8.42 -5.22
C PHE A 161 -15.16 -8.18 -4.97
N LYS A 162 -15.80 -7.35 -5.80
CA LYS A 162 -17.24 -7.02 -5.70
C LYS A 162 -18.12 -8.25 -5.93
N ASP A 163 -17.64 -9.21 -6.73
CA ASP A 163 -18.37 -10.42 -7.13
C ASP A 163 -17.85 -11.68 -6.41
N ALA A 164 -16.66 -11.61 -5.81
CA ALA A 164 -15.97 -12.72 -5.16
C ALA A 164 -16.23 -12.80 -3.66
N ASN A 165 -17.39 -13.27 -3.20
CA ASN A 165 -17.64 -13.38 -1.75
C ASN A 165 -16.57 -14.24 -1.00
N PRO A 166 -16.43 -14.11 0.33
CA PRO A 166 -15.41 -14.82 1.10
C PRO A 166 -15.44 -16.34 0.97
N ASN A 167 -16.60 -16.95 0.69
CA ASN A 167 -16.69 -18.39 0.50
C ASN A 167 -16.00 -18.82 -0.81
N TYR A 168 -16.05 -17.99 -1.86
CA TYR A 168 -15.36 -18.26 -3.12
C TYR A 168 -13.85 -18.09 -3.00
N VAL A 169 -13.39 -17.16 -2.15
CA VAL A 169 -11.97 -17.03 -1.82
C VAL A 169 -11.49 -18.20 -0.98
N ALA A 170 -12.28 -18.62 0.02
CA ALA A 170 -11.95 -19.73 0.89
C ALA A 170 -11.94 -21.08 0.15
N SER A 171 -12.86 -21.25 -0.80
CA SER A 171 -12.99 -22.44 -1.61
C SER A 171 -13.49 -22.06 -3.01
N TYR A 172 -12.59 -22.09 -3.98
CA TYR A 172 -12.93 -21.69 -5.34
C TYR A 172 -14.04 -22.60 -5.90
N PRO A 173 -15.16 -22.02 -6.39
CA PRO A 173 -16.33 -22.80 -6.77
C PRO A 173 -16.08 -23.67 -8.00
N LYS A 174 -16.49 -24.95 -7.92
CA LYS A 174 -16.44 -25.88 -9.06
C LYS A 174 -17.60 -25.59 -10.02
N GLY A 175 -17.29 -25.40 -11.31
CA GLY A 175 -18.31 -25.16 -12.34
C GLY A 175 -19.02 -23.82 -12.21
N TYR A 176 -18.33 -22.82 -11.67
CA TYR A 176 -18.85 -21.47 -11.49
C TYR A 176 -19.22 -20.80 -12.82
N THR A 177 -20.40 -20.18 -12.86
CA THR A 177 -20.98 -19.50 -14.04
C THR A 177 -21.33 -18.03 -13.79
N GLY A 178 -20.89 -17.46 -12.67
CA GLY A 178 -21.13 -16.06 -12.32
C GLY A 178 -20.13 -15.09 -12.97
N PRO A 179 -20.13 -13.81 -12.52
CA PRO A 179 -19.18 -12.79 -12.98
C PRO A 179 -17.72 -13.18 -12.76
N ASP A 180 -16.78 -12.57 -13.49
CA ASP A 180 -15.36 -12.92 -13.35
C ASP A 180 -14.87 -12.69 -11.90
N ILE A 181 -14.32 -13.74 -11.30
CA ILE A 181 -13.70 -13.74 -9.94
C ILE A 181 -12.28 -14.30 -9.94
N GLY A 182 -11.84 -14.81 -11.09
CA GLY A 182 -10.59 -15.54 -11.23
C GLY A 182 -9.36 -14.66 -11.03
N HIS A 183 -9.41 -13.41 -11.48
CA HIS A 183 -8.27 -12.51 -11.38
C HIS A 183 -8.07 -12.01 -9.96
N PHE A 184 -9.15 -11.63 -9.26
CA PHE A 184 -9.07 -11.22 -7.86
C PHE A 184 -8.59 -12.38 -6.98
N THR A 185 -9.21 -13.56 -7.09
CA THR A 185 -8.82 -14.74 -6.30
C THR A 185 -7.36 -15.14 -6.55
N GLN A 186 -6.85 -14.90 -7.76
CA GLN A 186 -5.45 -15.09 -8.09
C GLN A 186 -4.54 -14.07 -7.37
N ILE A 187 -4.93 -12.79 -7.29
CA ILE A 187 -4.18 -11.76 -6.55
C ILE A 187 -4.13 -12.08 -5.06
N VAL A 188 -5.25 -12.53 -4.46
CA VAL A 188 -5.39 -12.69 -3.00
C VAL A 188 -5.15 -14.11 -2.48
N SER A 189 -4.64 -15.01 -3.32
CA SER A 189 -4.31 -16.37 -2.89
C SER A 189 -3.16 -16.36 -1.88
N ASP A 190 -3.41 -16.85 -0.68
CA ASP A 190 -2.43 -16.96 0.42
C ASP A 190 -1.27 -17.92 0.10
N ARG A 191 -1.50 -18.82 -0.88
CA ARG A 191 -0.53 -19.80 -1.37
C ARG A 191 0.50 -19.20 -2.33
N THR A 192 0.31 -17.94 -2.74
CA THR A 192 1.20 -17.24 -3.69
C THR A 192 2.29 -16.50 -2.94
N ASN A 193 3.56 -16.68 -3.33
CA ASN A 193 4.67 -15.88 -2.82
C ASN A 193 5.66 -15.40 -3.90
N ARG A 194 5.40 -15.71 -5.18
CA ARG A 194 6.18 -15.29 -6.33
C ARG A 194 5.29 -14.81 -7.45
N ILE A 195 5.79 -13.86 -8.23
CA ILE A 195 5.11 -13.28 -9.38
C ILE A 195 6.12 -12.90 -10.46
N GLY A 196 5.76 -13.09 -11.72
CA GLY A 196 6.58 -12.67 -12.85
C GLY A 196 5.69 -12.31 -14.03
N CYS A 197 5.97 -11.20 -14.69
CA CYS A 197 5.06 -10.61 -15.69
C CYS A 197 5.78 -10.30 -16.99
N SER A 198 5.02 -10.14 -18.06
CA SER A 198 5.51 -9.61 -19.33
C SER A 198 4.41 -8.80 -20.02
N LEU A 199 4.82 -7.73 -20.69
CA LEU A 199 3.94 -6.79 -21.37
C LEU A 199 4.37 -6.66 -22.83
N VAL A 200 3.42 -6.82 -23.75
CA VAL A 200 3.63 -6.54 -25.17
C VAL A 200 2.62 -5.49 -25.62
N LYS A 201 3.11 -4.48 -26.32
CA LYS A 201 2.29 -3.49 -27.04
C LYS A 201 2.24 -3.91 -28.51
N TYR A 202 1.05 -3.99 -29.10
CA TYR A 202 0.93 -4.34 -30.51
C TYR A 202 -0.19 -3.56 -31.21
N ASP A 203 0.14 -3.05 -32.40
CA ASP A 203 -0.57 -2.00 -33.15
C ASP A 203 -0.80 -0.68 -32.38
N GLU A 204 -1.07 0.42 -33.10
CA GLU A 204 -1.16 1.80 -32.53
C GLU A 204 -2.16 1.93 -31.36
N ASP A 205 -3.06 0.94 -31.21
CA ASP A 205 -4.28 1.01 -30.41
C ASP A 205 -4.48 -0.18 -29.44
N ALA A 206 -3.49 -1.06 -29.16
CA ALA A 206 -3.66 -2.15 -28.19
C ALA A 206 -2.41 -2.53 -27.36
N SER A 207 -2.64 -3.00 -26.13
CA SER A 207 -1.60 -3.50 -25.21
C SER A 207 -2.09 -4.73 -24.45
N LEU A 208 -1.27 -5.79 -24.43
CA LEU A 208 -1.54 -7.06 -23.76
C LEU A 208 -0.53 -7.28 -22.64
N LEU A 209 -1.02 -7.24 -21.40
CA LEU A 209 -0.26 -7.64 -20.22
C LEU A 209 -0.58 -9.10 -19.88
N VAL A 210 0.45 -9.93 -19.80
CA VAL A 210 0.36 -11.28 -19.25
C VAL A 210 1.09 -11.32 -17.91
N LEU A 211 0.36 -11.67 -16.86
CA LEU A 211 0.87 -11.80 -15.51
C LEU A 211 0.84 -13.27 -15.08
N CYS A 212 2.00 -13.85 -14.73
CA CYS A 212 2.10 -15.21 -14.21
C CYS A 212 2.36 -15.18 -12.71
N GLY A 213 1.59 -15.93 -11.94
CA GLY A 213 1.82 -16.06 -10.51
C GLY A 213 0.91 -17.10 -9.86
N LEU A 214 1.42 -18.32 -9.63
CA LEU A 214 1.22 -19.09 -8.39
C LEU A 214 2.41 -20.01 -8.14
N SER A 215 3.02 -19.85 -6.97
CA SER A 215 4.06 -20.72 -6.43
C SER A 215 3.52 -21.47 -5.23
N THR A 216 2.85 -22.61 -5.43
CA THR A 216 2.40 -23.42 -4.29
C THR A 216 3.60 -24.01 -3.56
N GLN A 217 3.93 -23.49 -2.37
CA GLN A 217 4.84 -24.20 -1.47
C GLN A 217 4.17 -25.48 -0.99
N GLN A 218 4.82 -26.61 -1.25
CA GLN A 218 4.33 -27.99 -1.15
C GLN A 218 4.20 -28.50 0.30
N TYR A 219 3.57 -27.75 1.21
CA TYR A 219 3.48 -28.14 2.62
C TYR A 219 2.07 -28.36 3.18
N CYS A 220 1.00 -28.25 2.40
CA CYS A 220 -0.32 -28.62 2.89
C CYS A 220 -1.06 -29.45 1.86
N ASP A 221 -1.37 -30.68 2.24
CA ASP A 221 -2.45 -31.47 1.66
C ASP A 221 -3.69 -30.55 1.49
N PRO A 222 -4.26 -30.43 0.27
CA PRO A 222 -5.44 -29.63 0.01
C PRO A 222 -6.66 -30.01 0.86
N SER A 223 -6.68 -31.20 1.46
CA SER A 223 -7.71 -31.68 2.37
C SER A 223 -7.48 -31.31 3.85
N LEU A 224 -6.29 -30.80 4.22
CA LEU A 224 -5.91 -30.57 5.62
C LEU A 224 -5.83 -29.09 6.04
N CYS A 225 -5.93 -28.13 5.12
CA CYS A 225 -5.97 -26.70 5.48
C CYS A 225 -6.75 -25.85 4.44
N PRO A 226 -8.08 -25.84 4.50
CA PRO A 226 -8.85 -24.70 4.02
C PRO A 226 -8.65 -23.55 5.02
N PHE A 227 -8.40 -22.33 4.49
CA PHE A 227 -8.24 -21.06 5.22
C PHE A 227 -8.69 -21.06 6.69
N ASN A 228 -7.74 -20.85 7.62
CA ASN A 228 -8.10 -20.64 9.03
C ASN A 228 -8.68 -19.23 9.20
N ILE A 229 -10.01 -19.16 9.32
CA ILE A 229 -10.75 -17.99 9.80
C ILE A 229 -10.53 -17.93 11.31
N GLY A 230 -9.92 -16.85 11.82
CA GLY A 230 -9.56 -16.74 13.23
C GLY A 230 -10.77 -16.54 14.15
N ASN A 231 -11.06 -17.52 15.01
CA ASN A 231 -10.99 -17.35 16.46
C ASN A 231 -10.97 -18.69 17.23
N GLN A 232 -9.83 -18.94 17.89
CA GLN A 232 -9.57 -19.79 19.07
C GLN A 232 -9.46 -21.34 18.98
N ILE A 233 -8.34 -21.82 19.58
CA ILE A 233 -8.08 -23.10 20.28
C ILE A 233 -7.36 -24.24 19.51
N ALA A 234 -6.18 -24.59 20.04
CA ALA A 234 -5.40 -25.84 19.88
C ALA A 234 -4.53 -26.05 18.61
N CYS A 235 -3.29 -25.58 18.65
CA CYS A 235 -2.16 -26.35 18.07
C CYS A 235 -1.59 -27.29 19.15
N ASN A 236 -2.38 -28.29 19.55
CA ASN A 236 -1.87 -29.48 20.23
C ASN A 236 -1.93 -30.63 19.23
N GLY A 237 -0.84 -30.83 18.50
CA GLY A 237 -0.73 -31.92 17.54
C GLY A 237 0.29 -31.60 16.46
N LEU A 238 1.58 -31.66 16.82
CA LEU A 238 2.71 -31.93 15.91
C LEU A 238 4.01 -32.04 16.73
N THR A 239 4.02 -32.93 17.73
CA THR A 239 5.23 -33.43 18.40
C THR A 239 5.81 -34.68 17.71
N THR A 240 5.48 -34.97 16.46
CA THR A 240 5.89 -36.22 15.79
C THR A 240 6.53 -36.09 14.40
N MET A 241 6.97 -34.90 13.97
CA MET A 241 7.76 -34.75 12.72
C MET A 241 9.07 -33.96 12.88
N ALA A 242 9.60 -33.84 14.09
CA ALA A 242 10.87 -33.15 14.36
C ALA A 242 12.07 -34.11 14.55
N SER A 243 12.02 -35.32 13.98
CA SER A 243 13.11 -36.31 14.08
C SER A 243 13.65 -36.82 12.73
N SER A 244 13.34 -36.15 11.62
CA SER A 244 13.83 -36.55 10.29
C SER A 244 14.35 -35.40 9.41
N CYS A 245 14.50 -34.19 9.96
CA CYS A 245 15.14 -33.07 9.26
C CYS A 245 16.27 -32.53 10.13
N GLY A 246 17.43 -33.18 10.07
CA GLY A 246 18.66 -32.64 10.62
C GLY A 246 19.07 -31.41 9.83
N PHE A 247 18.87 -30.23 10.41
CA PHE A 247 19.61 -29.01 10.08
C PHE A 247 19.84 -28.20 11.36
N ASP A 248 21.10 -27.89 11.60
CA ASP A 248 21.60 -27.07 12.70
C ASP A 248 21.05 -25.63 12.61
N ALA A 249 20.64 -25.11 13.77
CA ALA A 249 20.41 -23.68 13.95
C ALA A 249 21.77 -23.00 14.16
N GLN A 250 22.28 -22.30 13.14
CA GLN A 250 23.35 -21.33 13.32
C GLN A 250 23.15 -20.06 12.48
N GLU A 251 23.23 -18.93 13.19
CA GLU A 251 23.50 -17.55 12.77
C GLU A 251 22.42 -16.75 12.00
N ILE A 252 21.61 -16.02 12.77
CA ILE A 252 21.02 -14.74 12.34
C ILE A 252 22.13 -13.68 12.47
N TYR A 253 22.71 -13.26 11.35
CA TYR A 253 23.52 -12.04 11.27
C TYR A 253 22.58 -10.82 11.42
N LEU A 254 22.63 -10.16 12.57
CA LEU A 254 22.09 -8.81 12.74
C LEU A 254 23.20 -7.81 12.39
N ASP A 255 22.92 -6.98 11.38
CA ASP A 255 23.79 -5.88 10.96
C ASP A 255 24.04 -4.90 12.13
N SER A 256 25.31 -4.54 12.30
CA SER A 256 25.85 -3.60 13.28
C SER A 256 25.29 -2.17 13.22
N SER A 257 24.55 -1.82 12.16
CA SER A 257 23.91 -0.51 11.99
C SER A 257 22.65 -0.31 12.87
N LEU A 258 21.99 -1.39 13.31
CA LEU A 258 20.74 -1.34 14.10
C LEU A 258 20.94 -1.22 15.62
N ARG A 259 22.14 -1.51 16.13
CA ARG A 259 22.42 -1.45 17.57
C ARG A 259 22.67 -0.03 18.08
N ALA A 260 23.08 0.89 17.20
CA ALA A 260 23.32 2.29 17.53
C ALA A 260 22.02 3.12 17.61
N ILE A 261 20.96 2.70 16.90
CA ILE A 261 19.69 3.45 16.83
C ILE A 261 18.87 3.27 18.11
N ILE A 262 18.95 2.09 18.76
CA ILE A 262 18.13 1.78 19.95
C ILE A 262 18.66 2.46 21.23
N LEU A 263 19.95 2.82 21.29
CA LEU A 263 20.56 3.39 22.50
C LEU A 263 20.45 4.93 22.57
N ASP A 264 20.21 5.62 21.45
CA ASP A 264 20.06 7.08 21.43
C ASP A 264 18.60 7.55 21.62
N GLU A 265 17.61 6.72 21.30
CA GLU A 265 16.19 7.13 21.36
C GLU A 265 15.56 7.15 22.77
N TYR A 266 16.17 6.49 23.78
CA TYR A 266 15.46 6.28 25.06
C TYR A 266 16.05 6.96 26.31
N ASN A 267 17.22 7.60 26.24
CA ASN A 267 17.77 8.46 27.31
C ASN A 267 17.48 8.00 28.77
N LEU A 268 17.86 6.76 29.13
CA LEU A 268 17.59 6.19 30.46
C LEU A 268 18.84 6.25 31.35
N GLY A 269 18.83 7.22 32.27
CA GLY A 269 19.77 7.29 33.38
C GLY A 269 19.61 6.13 34.37
N SER A 270 20.73 5.69 34.91
CA SER A 270 20.82 4.68 35.97
C SER A 270 20.22 5.20 37.29
N ASP A 271 19.27 4.46 37.88
CA ASP A 271 18.90 4.64 39.28
C ASP A 271 19.69 3.65 40.17
N ALA A 272 20.27 4.18 41.25
CA ALA A 272 21.51 3.72 41.86
C ALA A 272 21.34 2.84 43.11
N ASN A 273 20.15 2.27 43.39
CA ASN A 273 19.90 1.63 44.69
C ASN A 273 19.55 0.14 44.70
N THR A 274 19.67 -0.60 43.58
CA THR A 274 19.46 -2.07 43.61
C THR A 274 20.43 -2.91 42.78
N GLY A 275 21.29 -2.34 41.94
CA GLY A 275 22.32 -3.09 41.21
C GLY A 275 21.82 -4.20 40.29
N ILE A 276 20.53 -4.21 39.91
CA ILE A 276 19.91 -5.22 39.03
C ILE A 276 19.45 -4.54 37.74
N THR A 277 19.92 -5.01 36.59
CA THR A 277 19.49 -4.47 35.28
C THR A 277 18.15 -5.06 34.84
N PHE A 278 17.41 -4.37 33.95
CA PHE A 278 16.19 -4.91 33.32
C PHE A 278 16.44 -6.26 32.62
N ILE A 279 17.65 -6.45 32.08
CA ILE A 279 18.11 -7.71 31.48
C ILE A 279 18.15 -8.84 32.53
N ASP A 280 18.50 -8.55 33.78
CA ASP A 280 18.56 -9.55 34.85
C ASP A 280 17.16 -9.91 35.37
N LYS A 281 16.22 -8.95 35.36
CA LYS A 281 14.79 -9.20 35.62
C LYS A 281 14.16 -10.04 34.51
N TRP A 282 14.43 -9.70 33.26
CA TRP A 282 13.93 -10.43 32.08
C TRP A 282 14.51 -11.86 32.00
N LYS A 283 15.80 -12.04 32.25
CA LYS A 283 16.44 -13.38 32.32
C LYS A 283 15.83 -14.24 33.43
N LYS A 284 15.50 -13.66 34.58
CA LYS A 284 14.90 -14.38 35.72
C LYS A 284 13.46 -14.80 35.42
N GLU A 285 12.64 -13.95 34.82
CA GLU A 285 11.26 -14.28 34.43
C GLU A 285 11.20 -15.31 33.30
N VAL A 286 12.07 -15.20 32.29
CA VAL A 286 12.19 -16.19 31.20
C VAL A 286 12.68 -17.55 31.75
N SER A 287 13.58 -17.56 32.73
CA SER A 287 14.07 -18.81 33.35
C SER A 287 13.01 -19.51 34.24
N ILE A 288 12.09 -18.77 34.84
CA ILE A 288 10.97 -19.32 35.63
C ILE A 288 9.91 -19.94 34.72
N ILE A 289 9.61 -19.29 33.59
CA ILE A 289 8.69 -19.80 32.55
C ILE A 289 9.28 -21.04 31.86
N ALA A 290 10.59 -21.04 31.57
CA ALA A 290 11.29 -22.20 31.04
C ALA A 290 11.32 -23.39 32.03
N ALA A 291 11.50 -23.14 33.34
CA ALA A 291 11.49 -24.18 34.38
C ALA A 291 10.08 -24.72 34.72
N ALA A 292 9.02 -23.97 34.42
CA ALA A 292 7.63 -24.43 34.53
C ALA A 292 7.25 -25.34 33.34
N ASN A 293 7.75 -25.05 32.14
CA ASN A 293 7.55 -25.88 30.96
C ASN A 293 8.42 -27.15 30.95
N ALA A 294 9.62 -27.11 31.54
CA ALA A 294 10.49 -28.29 31.69
C ALA A 294 9.99 -29.32 32.72
N ARG A 295 9.09 -28.94 33.65
CA ARG A 295 8.49 -29.86 34.64
C ARG A 295 7.29 -30.65 34.14
N ARG A 296 6.75 -30.30 32.96
CA ARG A 296 5.62 -31.00 32.30
C ARG A 296 6.04 -32.05 31.26
N CYS A 297 7.34 -32.23 31.04
CA CYS A 297 7.90 -33.25 30.14
C CYS A 297 8.85 -34.20 30.89
N LYS A 298 8.46 -34.66 32.09
CA LYS A 298 9.21 -35.64 32.88
C LYS A 298 8.42 -36.93 33.12
N SER A 299 7.87 -37.47 32.04
CA SER A 299 7.49 -38.88 31.92
C SER A 299 7.70 -39.24 30.46
N ASP A 300 8.93 -39.62 30.14
CA ASP A 300 9.36 -40.43 29.00
C ASP A 300 10.75 -39.98 28.55
N GLN A 301 11.65 -40.97 28.49
CA GLN A 301 13.04 -40.93 28.02
C GLN A 301 14.12 -40.63 29.07
N ASP A 302 14.15 -41.45 30.11
CA ASP A 302 15.41 -42.07 30.52
C ASP A 302 15.86 -43.03 29.39
N THR A 303 16.83 -42.65 28.58
CA THR A 303 17.89 -43.50 27.94
C THR A 303 18.49 -42.82 26.71
N CYS A 304 19.53 -42.02 26.90
CA CYS A 304 20.78 -42.06 26.12
C CYS A 304 21.73 -40.97 26.60
N HIS A 305 22.69 -41.39 27.40
CA HIS A 305 23.89 -40.62 27.73
C HIS A 305 25.04 -41.05 26.83
N ASN A 306 25.92 -40.08 26.58
CA ASN A 306 27.36 -40.17 26.32
C ASN A 306 27.91 -39.94 24.90
N LYS A 307 28.95 -39.09 24.93
CA LYS A 307 30.27 -39.16 24.27
C LYS A 307 30.52 -38.15 23.15
N TYR A 308 31.13 -37.00 23.45
CA TYR A 308 32.58 -36.77 23.52
C TYR A 308 32.89 -35.29 23.82
N ASN A 309 34.10 -35.04 24.31
CA ASN A 309 34.51 -33.90 25.14
C ASN A 309 35.74 -33.21 24.52
N PHE A 310 35.80 -31.87 24.58
CA PHE A 310 36.99 -30.95 24.60
C PHE A 310 37.91 -30.81 23.36
N PRO A 311 38.83 -29.78 23.25
CA PRO A 311 39.02 -28.51 24.01
C PRO A 311 39.49 -27.22 23.23
N TYR A 312 39.32 -26.06 23.91
CA TYR A 312 40.17 -24.84 24.08
C TYR A 312 40.94 -24.07 22.98
N ALA A 313 40.82 -22.72 23.09
CA ALA A 313 41.86 -21.64 23.18
C ALA A 313 41.48 -20.41 22.30
N GLY A 314 41.61 -19.12 22.66
CA GLY A 314 42.10 -18.38 23.81
C GLY A 314 42.47 -16.93 23.39
N GLN A 315 42.18 -15.93 24.25
CA GLN A 315 42.85 -14.61 24.45
C GLN A 315 42.60 -13.45 23.44
N ASN A 316 42.01 -12.30 23.81
CA ASN A 316 42.47 -11.15 24.65
C ASN A 316 43.62 -10.32 24.05
N ILE A 317 43.37 -9.04 23.66
CA ILE A 317 44.24 -7.86 23.91
C ILE A 317 43.36 -6.57 23.93
N ALA A 318 43.66 -5.67 24.87
CA ALA A 318 42.99 -4.40 25.14
C ALA A 318 43.77 -3.16 24.63
N ASN A 319 43.02 -2.05 24.51
CA ASN A 319 43.36 -0.62 24.70
C ASN A 319 44.50 0.06 23.91
N SER A 320 44.17 1.19 23.24
CA SER A 320 44.76 2.50 23.59
C SER A 320 43.93 3.68 23.02
N THR A 321 43.84 4.75 23.81
CA THR A 321 43.25 6.06 23.53
C THR A 321 44.33 7.05 23.06
N ASN A 322 43.99 8.04 22.22
CA ASN A 322 44.50 9.41 22.34
C ASN A 322 43.77 10.44 21.47
N ARG A 323 43.54 11.62 22.07
CA ARG A 323 43.10 12.89 21.46
C ARG A 323 44.29 13.64 20.86
N SER A 324 44.08 14.36 19.75
CA SER A 324 44.34 15.81 19.56
C SER A 324 44.35 16.15 18.06
N ASP A 325 43.48 17.05 17.64
CA ASP A 325 43.82 18.32 16.98
C ASP A 325 42.59 18.99 16.32
N GLN A 326 42.33 20.21 16.77
CA GLN A 326 41.39 21.18 16.19
C GLN A 326 42.21 22.39 15.69
N GLN A 327 41.65 23.07 14.68
CA GLN A 327 42.02 24.35 14.03
C GLN A 327 42.56 24.14 12.61
N LEU A 328 42.14 24.81 11.52
CA LEU A 328 41.29 25.96 11.19
C LEU A 328 40.68 25.62 9.80
N ASP A 329 39.48 26.05 9.40
CA ASP A 329 39.30 27.34 8.73
C ASP A 329 37.81 27.73 8.67
N LYS A 330 37.52 29.00 8.97
CA LYS A 330 36.21 29.66 8.90
C LYS A 330 36.38 30.85 7.97
N ARG A 331 35.53 30.97 6.94
CA ARG A 331 34.86 32.23 6.52
C ARG A 331 34.01 32.03 5.26
N LEU A 332 32.68 32.07 5.44
CA LEU A 332 31.72 32.83 4.62
C LEU A 332 30.33 32.67 5.25
N VAL A 333 30.06 33.43 6.31
CA VAL A 333 28.72 33.58 6.88
C VAL A 333 28.05 34.74 6.14
N ARG A 334 27.06 34.44 5.29
CA ARG A 334 26.06 35.43 4.84
C ARG A 334 25.00 35.55 5.92
N VAL A 335 24.77 36.77 6.36
CA VAL A 335 23.74 37.17 7.32
C VAL A 335 22.37 36.83 6.73
N ALA A 336 21.74 35.77 7.22
CA ALA A 336 20.30 35.57 7.05
C ALA A 336 19.60 36.41 8.11
N GLY A 337 19.07 37.56 7.71
CA GLY A 337 18.13 38.31 8.53
C GLY A 337 16.90 37.45 8.79
N PHE A 338 16.67 37.11 10.07
CA PHE A 338 15.41 36.54 10.50
C PHE A 338 14.33 37.62 10.35
N PHE A 339 13.59 37.59 9.23
CA PHE A 339 12.28 38.21 9.18
C PHE A 339 11.35 37.34 10.02
N SER A 340 11.04 37.79 11.23
CA SER A 340 9.92 37.28 12.00
C SER A 340 8.64 37.64 11.24
N LEU A 341 8.15 36.71 10.42
CA LEU A 341 6.78 36.79 9.92
C LEU A 341 5.86 36.67 11.14
N SER A 342 5.30 37.78 11.60
CA SER A 342 4.21 37.74 12.56
C SER A 342 3.04 37.01 11.88
N SER A 343 2.77 35.76 12.27
CA SER A 343 1.51 35.11 11.88
C SER A 343 0.40 35.88 12.56
N GLN A 344 -0.25 36.79 11.83
CA GLN A 344 -1.41 37.49 12.33
C GLN A 344 -2.48 36.43 12.62
N GLN A 345 -2.83 36.25 13.89
CA GLN A 345 -3.82 35.25 14.30
C GLN A 345 -5.17 35.63 13.68
N THR A 346 -5.69 34.80 12.75
CA THR A 346 -6.98 35.05 12.11
C THR A 346 -8.09 35.12 13.16
N ASN A 347 -8.83 36.23 13.22
CA ASN A 347 -10.01 36.34 14.06
C ASN A 347 -11.19 35.62 13.39
N TYR A 348 -11.38 34.34 13.72
CA TYR A 348 -12.48 33.53 13.20
C TYR A 348 -13.86 33.99 13.65
N CYS A 349 -13.96 34.90 14.64
CA CYS A 349 -15.22 35.50 15.06
C CYS A 349 -15.60 36.75 14.25
N ASP A 350 -14.80 37.15 13.25
CA ASP A 350 -15.18 38.24 12.35
C ASP A 350 -16.42 37.83 11.52
N PRO A 351 -17.56 38.54 11.64
CA PRO A 351 -18.78 38.21 10.90
C PRO A 351 -18.60 38.28 9.38
N LYS A 352 -17.53 38.93 8.87
CA LYS A 352 -17.21 38.94 7.43
C LYS A 352 -16.81 37.57 6.90
N LEU A 353 -16.36 36.65 7.75
CA LEU A 353 -16.04 35.28 7.34
C LEU A 353 -17.32 34.49 7.02
N CYS A 354 -18.42 34.74 7.73
CA CYS A 354 -19.71 34.06 7.52
C CYS A 354 -20.81 35.09 7.19
N PRO A 355 -20.90 35.56 5.93
CA PRO A 355 -21.76 36.68 5.57
C PRO A 355 -23.26 36.47 5.78
N SER A 356 -23.73 35.22 5.83
CA SER A 356 -25.14 34.90 6.12
C SER A 356 -25.44 34.78 7.62
N GLY A 357 -24.45 35.08 8.48
CA GLY A 357 -24.62 35.24 9.93
C GLY A 357 -24.47 33.94 10.73
N GLU A 358 -24.07 32.85 10.08
CA GLU A 358 -23.85 31.55 10.71
C GLU A 358 -22.64 31.59 11.65
N PRO A 359 -22.66 30.82 12.75
CA PRO A 359 -21.50 30.68 13.63
C PRO A 359 -20.32 30.04 12.90
N HIS A 360 -19.18 30.72 12.89
CA HIS A 360 -17.92 30.16 12.41
C HIS A 360 -17.43 29.04 13.36
N ILE A 361 -17.08 27.88 12.81
CA ILE A 361 -16.72 26.67 13.59
C ILE A 361 -15.51 26.89 14.52
N ALA A 362 -14.56 27.70 14.05
CA ALA A 362 -13.35 28.09 14.78
C ALA A 362 -13.48 29.40 15.59
N CYS A 363 -14.63 30.09 15.57
CA CYS A 363 -14.85 31.22 16.47
C CYS A 363 -14.95 30.70 17.91
N ASN A 364 -14.13 31.27 18.81
CA ASN A 364 -13.91 30.70 20.14
C ASN A 364 -13.53 29.21 20.08
N GLY A 365 -12.85 28.82 18.99
CA GLY A 365 -12.65 27.44 18.59
C GLY A 365 -11.99 26.60 19.68
N LEU A 366 -12.42 25.34 19.74
CA LEU A 366 -11.90 24.38 20.70
C LEU A 366 -10.41 24.14 20.47
N ASN A 367 -9.60 24.55 21.44
CA ASN A 367 -8.17 24.25 21.55
C ASN A 367 -7.90 22.95 22.35
N LYS A 368 -8.96 22.31 22.84
CA LYS A 368 -8.98 20.99 23.49
C LYS A 368 -10.24 20.23 23.08
N LEU A 369 -10.26 18.92 23.26
CA LEU A 369 -11.45 18.11 23.02
C LEU A 369 -12.63 18.58 23.88
N SER A 370 -13.82 18.61 23.27
CA SER A 370 -15.09 18.90 23.95
C SER A 370 -15.42 17.80 24.96
N SER A 371 -16.17 18.15 26.00
CA SER A 371 -16.70 17.17 26.96
C SER A 371 -17.60 16.12 26.30
N THR A 372 -18.19 16.43 25.15
CA THR A 372 -19.00 15.50 24.33
C THR A 372 -18.21 14.33 23.78
N CYS A 373 -16.88 14.42 23.69
CA CYS A 373 -16.02 13.32 23.27
C CYS A 373 -15.91 12.19 24.29
N GLY A 374 -16.27 12.46 25.56
CA GLY A 374 -16.13 11.48 26.64
C GLY A 374 -14.69 11.24 27.09
N PRO A 375 -14.51 10.45 28.17
CA PRO A 375 -13.20 10.13 28.72
C PRO A 375 -12.38 9.25 27.76
N GLY A 376 -11.06 9.45 27.75
CA GLY A 376 -10.12 8.68 26.93
C GLY A 376 -10.00 9.14 25.48
N ALA A 377 -10.88 10.03 25.01
CA ALA A 377 -10.80 10.58 23.66
C ALA A 377 -9.47 11.29 23.40
N GLN A 378 -8.99 11.20 22.17
CA GLN A 378 -7.72 11.76 21.73
C GLN A 378 -7.81 12.33 20.31
N GLU A 379 -7.18 13.48 20.10
CA GLU A 379 -6.88 13.97 18.77
C GLU A 379 -5.60 13.30 18.28
N VAL A 380 -5.66 12.66 17.13
CA VAL A 380 -4.51 11.95 16.55
C VAL A 380 -3.54 12.97 15.96
N ASN A 381 -2.26 12.84 16.29
CA ASN A 381 -1.21 13.65 15.66
C ASN A 381 -1.05 13.25 14.19
N LEU A 382 -1.60 14.05 13.29
CA LEU A 382 -1.51 13.80 11.85
C LEU A 382 -0.21 14.27 11.19
N ALA A 383 0.71 14.93 11.91
CA ALA A 383 1.96 15.42 11.31
C ALA A 383 2.76 14.32 10.56
N PRO A 384 2.90 13.08 11.07
CA PRO A 384 3.59 11.99 10.35
C PRO A 384 2.79 11.44 9.15
N PHE A 385 1.52 11.80 9.00
CA PHE A 385 0.60 11.22 8.02
C PHE A 385 0.15 12.22 6.94
N GLN A 386 0.63 13.47 6.98
CA GLN A 386 0.26 14.50 5.98
C GLN A 386 0.64 14.06 4.56
N ASP A 387 1.84 13.51 4.39
CA ASP A 387 2.31 13.02 3.09
C ASP A 387 1.47 11.85 2.59
N LEU A 388 1.03 10.95 3.48
CA LEU A 388 0.13 9.85 3.13
C LEU A 388 -1.22 10.39 2.63
N ILE A 389 -1.82 11.34 3.37
CA ILE A 389 -3.10 11.97 2.97
C ILE A 389 -2.96 12.63 1.60
N LEU A 390 -1.90 13.43 1.40
CA LEU A 390 -1.65 14.11 0.14
C LEU A 390 -1.40 13.13 -1.01
N ASP A 391 -0.62 12.08 -0.78
CA ASP A 391 -0.27 11.10 -1.79
C ASP A 391 -1.49 10.29 -2.23
N LEU A 392 -2.31 9.82 -1.28
CA LEU A 392 -3.57 9.12 -1.58
C LEU A 392 -4.51 10.00 -2.42
N HIS A 393 -4.77 11.24 -2.00
CA HIS A 393 -5.63 12.14 -2.77
C HIS A 393 -5.06 12.44 -4.16
N ASN A 394 -3.76 12.73 -4.27
CA ASN A 394 -3.15 13.08 -5.55
C ASN A 394 -3.05 11.88 -6.50
N GLN A 395 -2.84 10.66 -6.01
CA GLN A 395 -2.91 9.45 -6.84
C GLN A 395 -4.32 9.25 -7.42
N LEU A 396 -5.36 9.43 -6.60
CA LEU A 396 -6.75 9.29 -7.01
C LEU A 396 -7.15 10.38 -8.02
N ARG A 397 -6.77 11.64 -7.75
CA ARG A 397 -6.95 12.77 -8.67
C ARG A 397 -6.23 12.53 -10.00
N ASN A 398 -5.00 12.04 -9.95
CA ASN A 398 -4.21 11.72 -11.14
C ASN A 398 -4.91 10.67 -12.01
N ARG A 399 -5.44 9.60 -11.39
CA ARG A 399 -6.19 8.56 -12.10
C ARG A 399 -7.41 9.13 -12.85
N VAL A 400 -8.18 10.01 -12.22
CA VAL A 400 -9.33 10.66 -12.87
C VAL A 400 -8.89 11.64 -13.95
N ALA A 401 -7.89 12.48 -13.67
CA ALA A 401 -7.40 13.47 -14.63
C ALA A 401 -6.82 12.86 -15.91
N LEU A 402 -6.26 11.65 -15.83
CA LEU A 402 -5.77 10.87 -16.97
C LEU A 402 -6.87 10.10 -17.70
N GLY A 403 -8.10 10.10 -17.21
CA GLY A 403 -9.21 9.34 -17.79
C GLY A 403 -9.09 7.83 -17.55
N LEU A 404 -8.39 7.41 -16.50
CA LEU A 404 -8.16 6.02 -16.14
C LEU A 404 -9.18 5.47 -15.13
N GLN A 405 -10.05 6.33 -14.61
CA GLN A 405 -11.13 5.91 -13.71
C GLN A 405 -12.38 5.56 -14.52
N ASN A 406 -12.73 4.28 -14.51
CA ASN A 406 -14.01 3.81 -15.02
C ASN A 406 -15.14 4.13 -14.03
N TYR A 407 -16.31 4.51 -14.55
CA TYR A 407 -17.53 4.72 -13.77
C TYR A 407 -18.62 3.70 -14.13
N THR A 408 -18.43 2.97 -15.23
CA THR A 408 -19.13 1.72 -15.53
C THR A 408 -18.11 0.68 -15.99
N ARG A 409 -18.54 -0.55 -16.29
CA ARG A 409 -17.66 -1.59 -16.83
C ARG A 409 -16.93 -1.18 -18.11
N TYR A 410 -17.51 -0.28 -18.92
CA TYR A 410 -17.00 0.05 -20.26
C TYR A 410 -16.77 1.54 -20.51
N ALA A 411 -17.00 2.40 -19.50
CA ALA A 411 -16.92 3.85 -19.69
C ALA A 411 -16.05 4.51 -18.61
N PHE A 412 -15.23 5.45 -19.06
CA PHE A 412 -14.25 6.18 -18.25
C PHE A 412 -14.63 7.64 -18.10
N PHE A 413 -14.29 8.22 -16.95
CA PHE A 413 -14.43 9.66 -16.76
C PHE A 413 -13.52 10.41 -17.75
N PRO A 414 -13.95 11.59 -18.24
CA PRO A 414 -13.13 12.37 -19.15
C PRO A 414 -11.86 12.86 -18.46
N GLN A 415 -10.78 13.02 -19.22
CA GLN A 415 -9.55 13.67 -18.74
C GLN A 415 -9.81 15.09 -18.24
N ALA A 416 -8.95 15.61 -17.37
CA ALA A 416 -9.07 16.94 -16.80
C ALA A 416 -7.97 17.89 -17.31
N VAL A 417 -8.35 19.02 -17.90
CA VAL A 417 -7.41 19.94 -18.56
C VAL A 417 -6.41 20.60 -17.61
N ARG A 418 -6.78 20.78 -16.33
CA ARG A 418 -6.02 21.59 -15.37
C ARG A 418 -6.24 21.16 -13.92
N MET A 419 -6.11 19.87 -13.61
CA MET A 419 -6.28 19.41 -12.22
C MET A 419 -5.01 19.69 -11.41
N PRO A 420 -5.02 20.56 -10.38
CA PRO A 420 -3.83 20.90 -9.62
C PRO A 420 -3.40 19.78 -8.65
N THR A 421 -2.10 19.66 -8.40
CA THR A 421 -1.58 18.84 -7.29
C THR A 421 -1.94 19.50 -5.95
N LEU A 422 -2.60 18.75 -5.05
CA LEU A 422 -2.95 19.22 -3.70
C LEU A 422 -1.70 19.38 -2.84
N GLN A 423 -1.74 20.38 -1.97
CA GLN A 423 -0.75 20.62 -0.92
C GLN A 423 -1.42 20.77 0.44
N TRP A 424 -0.68 20.45 1.49
CA TRP A 424 -1.15 20.64 2.84
C TRP A 424 -1.30 22.13 3.17
N ASP A 425 -2.37 22.47 3.88
CA ASP A 425 -2.61 23.80 4.41
C ASP A 425 -2.92 23.74 5.91
N ALA A 426 -2.03 24.36 6.70
CA ALA A 426 -2.11 24.32 8.15
C ALA A 426 -3.33 25.07 8.72
N GLU A 427 -3.81 26.11 8.05
CA GLU A 427 -5.00 26.85 8.48
C GLU A 427 -6.26 26.00 8.27
N LEU A 428 -6.41 25.39 7.09
CA LEU A 428 -7.51 24.46 6.81
C LEU A 428 -7.53 23.28 7.79
N ALA A 429 -6.35 22.72 8.13
CA ALA A 429 -6.22 21.65 9.12
C ALA A 429 -6.62 22.12 10.53
N THR A 430 -6.22 23.33 10.91
CA THR A 430 -6.61 23.94 12.19
C THR A 430 -8.13 24.10 12.28
N VAL A 431 -8.77 24.59 11.23
CA VAL A 431 -10.23 24.73 11.17
C VAL A 431 -10.91 23.37 11.17
N ALA A 432 -10.38 22.37 10.45
CA ALA A 432 -10.90 21.00 10.47
C ALA A 432 -10.84 20.38 11.87
N ALA A 433 -9.76 20.63 12.61
CA ALA A 433 -9.60 20.19 13.99
C ALA A 433 -10.65 20.80 14.93
N THR A 434 -11.06 22.06 14.72
CA THR A 434 -12.14 22.66 15.54
C THR A 434 -13.51 22.00 15.35
N ASN A 435 -13.77 21.42 14.17
CA ASN A 435 -14.93 20.56 13.97
C ASN A 435 -14.70 19.21 14.67
N ALA A 436 -13.62 18.50 14.33
CA ALA A 436 -13.35 17.16 14.84
C ALA A 436 -13.33 17.08 16.38
N ARG A 437 -12.78 18.10 17.06
CA ARG A 437 -12.72 18.19 18.53
C ARG A 437 -14.06 18.23 19.25
N ARG A 438 -15.16 18.39 18.51
CA ARG A 438 -16.51 18.33 19.07
C ARG A 438 -17.03 16.90 19.20
N CYS A 439 -16.49 15.95 18.45
CA CYS A 439 -16.98 14.57 18.41
C CYS A 439 -18.49 14.47 18.12
N ILE A 440 -18.98 15.40 17.29
CA ILE A 440 -20.36 15.43 16.80
C ILE A 440 -20.25 15.24 15.29
N TYR A 441 -20.65 14.07 14.80
CA TYR A 441 -20.60 13.79 13.38
C TYR A 441 -21.58 14.69 12.62
N GLY A 442 -21.04 15.63 11.84
CA GLY A 442 -21.82 16.52 11.01
C GLY A 442 -20.97 17.62 10.40
N HIS A 443 -21.49 18.22 9.34
CA HIS A 443 -20.88 19.42 8.79
C HIS A 443 -21.11 20.60 9.73
N ASP A 444 -20.10 21.45 9.88
CA ASP A 444 -20.28 22.77 10.46
C ASP A 444 -20.96 23.74 9.48
N GLU A 445 -21.52 24.85 9.96
CA GLU A 445 -22.22 25.80 9.09
C GLU A 445 -21.27 26.73 8.34
N CYS A 446 -20.15 27.11 8.96
CA CYS A 446 -19.16 28.00 8.37
C CYS A 446 -17.71 27.67 8.81
N ARG A 447 -16.83 27.53 7.81
CA ARG A 447 -15.40 27.20 7.95
C ARG A 447 -14.48 28.03 7.05
N SER A 448 -14.98 29.17 6.59
CA SER A 448 -14.30 30.06 5.67
C SER A 448 -13.04 30.65 6.30
N THR A 449 -12.00 30.83 5.51
CA THR A 449 -10.83 31.61 5.91
C THR A 449 -10.70 32.85 5.05
N VAL A 450 -9.85 33.79 5.44
CA VAL A 450 -9.54 34.96 4.60
C VAL A 450 -9.00 34.53 3.23
N ARG A 451 -8.22 33.43 3.18
CA ARG A 451 -7.66 32.88 1.94
C ARG A 451 -8.65 32.01 1.18
N PHE A 452 -9.53 31.31 1.90
CA PHE A 452 -10.46 30.32 1.37
C PHE A 452 -11.89 30.62 1.84
N PRO A 453 -12.55 31.65 1.28
CA PRO A 453 -13.85 32.12 1.77
C PRO A 453 -15.00 31.11 1.54
N TYR A 454 -14.78 30.08 0.71
CA TYR A 454 -15.78 29.06 0.35
C TYR A 454 -15.21 27.65 0.56
N ALA A 455 -14.49 27.45 1.65
CA ALA A 455 -13.82 26.18 1.93
C ALA A 455 -14.78 24.99 1.97
N GLY A 456 -14.43 23.93 1.23
CA GLY A 456 -15.14 22.66 1.18
C GLY A 456 -14.80 21.76 2.37
N GLN A 457 -15.54 20.66 2.54
CA GLN A 457 -15.30 19.71 3.62
C GLN A 457 -15.78 18.31 3.24
N ASN A 458 -14.93 17.32 3.51
CA ASN A 458 -15.34 15.93 3.64
C ASN A 458 -15.28 15.54 5.12
N ILE A 459 -16.27 14.77 5.57
CA ILE A 459 -16.31 14.19 6.91
C ILE A 459 -16.55 12.68 6.82
N GLY A 460 -16.02 11.93 7.77
CA GLY A 460 -16.17 10.48 7.82
C GLY A 460 -16.18 10.02 9.27
N LEU A 461 -17.10 9.09 9.57
CA LEU A 461 -17.17 8.41 10.86
C LEU A 461 -16.98 6.92 10.63
N PHE A 462 -15.98 6.35 11.28
CA PHE A 462 -15.73 4.91 11.28
C PHE A 462 -15.79 4.40 12.71
N SER A 463 -16.75 3.52 12.98
CA SER A 463 -17.01 2.98 14.32
C SER A 463 -16.71 1.48 14.36
N TYR A 464 -15.93 1.05 15.33
CA TYR A 464 -15.57 -0.36 15.49
C TYR A 464 -15.54 -0.81 16.96
N TYR A 465 -15.66 -2.12 17.17
CA TYR A 465 -15.65 -2.76 18.48
C TYR A 465 -14.65 -3.91 18.49
N ALA A 466 -13.84 -4.01 19.55
CA ALA A 466 -12.90 -5.11 19.78
C ALA A 466 -11.88 -5.36 18.64
N LEU A 467 -11.69 -4.39 17.75
CA LEU A 467 -10.67 -4.37 16.72
C LEU A 467 -9.65 -3.26 17.01
N THR A 468 -8.48 -3.35 16.38
CA THR A 468 -7.44 -2.32 16.43
C THR A 468 -7.05 -1.94 15.02
N PHE A 469 -7.06 -0.64 14.72
CA PHE A 469 -6.60 -0.10 13.45
C PHE A 469 -5.45 0.88 13.71
N THR A 470 -4.46 0.85 12.83
CA THR A 470 -3.43 1.87 12.76
C THR A 470 -3.99 3.14 12.12
N VAL A 471 -3.36 4.28 12.40
CA VAL A 471 -3.76 5.58 11.80
C VAL A 471 -3.65 5.54 10.27
N THR A 472 -2.63 4.87 9.72
CA THR A 472 -2.45 4.67 8.27
C THR A 472 -3.66 3.97 7.64
N GLU A 473 -4.16 2.91 8.28
CA GLU A 473 -5.30 2.14 7.79
C GLU A 473 -6.57 2.98 7.82
N LEU A 474 -6.85 3.66 8.95
CA LEU A 474 -8.01 4.54 9.08
C LEU A 474 -8.02 5.63 8.01
N ILE A 475 -6.90 6.34 7.82
CA ILE A 475 -6.77 7.39 6.78
C ILE A 475 -7.02 6.81 5.39
N THR A 476 -6.43 5.65 5.12
CA THR A 476 -6.56 4.98 3.81
C THR A 476 -8.01 4.59 3.55
N ASP A 477 -8.70 4.04 4.54
CA ASP A 477 -10.09 3.62 4.42
C ASP A 477 -11.03 4.82 4.25
N PHE A 478 -10.90 5.88 5.06
CA PHE A 478 -11.72 7.08 4.88
C PHE A 478 -11.59 7.68 3.47
N ILE A 479 -10.37 7.81 2.96
CA ILE A 479 -10.12 8.42 1.65
C ILE A 479 -10.66 7.52 0.53
N ASN A 480 -10.48 6.19 0.64
CA ASN A 480 -11.00 5.26 -0.35
C ASN A 480 -12.53 5.16 -0.32
N ASP A 481 -13.15 5.20 0.86
CA ASP A 481 -14.60 5.19 1.02
C ASP A 481 -15.21 6.44 0.39
N TRP A 482 -14.68 7.62 0.70
CA TRP A 482 -15.04 8.87 0.05
C TRP A 482 -14.87 8.81 -1.47
N TYR A 483 -13.78 8.22 -1.95
CA TYR A 483 -13.52 8.10 -3.37
C TYR A 483 -14.48 7.13 -4.06
N SER A 484 -14.93 6.06 -3.37
CA SER A 484 -15.75 4.98 -3.94
C SER A 484 -17.10 5.44 -4.53
N GLU A 485 -17.57 6.62 -4.12
CA GLU A 485 -18.73 7.32 -4.70
C GLU A 485 -18.57 7.63 -6.20
N TYR A 486 -17.36 7.47 -6.77
CA TYR A 486 -17.14 7.50 -8.21
C TYR A 486 -18.08 6.55 -8.96
N THR A 487 -18.46 5.43 -8.34
CA THR A 487 -19.40 4.44 -8.89
C THR A 487 -20.84 4.95 -8.99
N LEU A 488 -21.17 6.01 -8.26
CA LEU A 488 -22.49 6.64 -8.17
C LEU A 488 -22.53 7.96 -8.94
N THR A 489 -21.40 8.36 -9.54
CA THR A 489 -21.22 9.61 -10.27
C THR A 489 -21.21 9.38 -11.79
N THR A 490 -21.55 10.42 -12.56
CA THR A 490 -21.50 10.38 -14.03
C THR A 490 -20.70 11.57 -14.58
N PRO A 491 -20.17 11.48 -15.82
CA PRO A 491 -19.56 12.63 -16.49
C PRO A 491 -20.46 13.86 -16.54
N ALA A 492 -21.78 13.67 -16.61
CA ALA A 492 -22.75 14.76 -16.59
C ALA A 492 -22.76 15.52 -15.25
N PHE A 493 -22.69 14.79 -14.13
CA PHE A 493 -22.59 15.40 -12.79
C PHE A 493 -21.25 16.10 -12.57
N LEU A 494 -20.17 15.59 -13.17
CA LEU A 494 -18.86 16.25 -13.11
C LEU A 494 -18.80 17.52 -13.98
N ALA A 495 -19.40 17.49 -15.16
CA ALA A 495 -19.48 18.65 -16.04
C ALA A 495 -20.37 19.76 -15.47
N LYS A 496 -21.36 19.39 -14.65
CA LYS A 496 -22.26 20.33 -13.99
C LYS A 496 -22.77 19.73 -12.68
N TYR A 497 -22.20 20.18 -11.57
CA TYR A 497 -22.58 19.69 -10.25
C TYR A 497 -24.09 19.90 -10.02
N PRO A 498 -24.84 18.86 -9.62
CA PRO A 498 -26.29 18.90 -9.71
C PRO A 498 -26.92 19.83 -8.66
N ARG A 499 -28.08 20.41 -9.00
CA ARG A 499 -28.92 21.17 -8.08
C ARG A 499 -30.05 20.28 -7.58
N GLY A 500 -30.30 20.28 -6.27
CA GLY A 500 -31.42 19.52 -5.68
C GLY A 500 -31.30 18.01 -5.92
N TYR A 501 -30.07 17.50 -5.88
CA TYR A 501 -29.79 16.10 -6.07
C TYR A 501 -30.28 15.28 -4.87
N ASN A 502 -31.10 14.27 -5.15
CA ASN A 502 -31.71 13.38 -4.14
C ASN A 502 -31.24 11.92 -4.29
N GLY A 503 -30.11 11.70 -4.98
CA GLY A 503 -29.53 10.38 -5.16
C GLY A 503 -28.49 10.03 -4.09
N PRO A 504 -27.81 8.89 -4.23
CA PRO A 504 -26.73 8.48 -3.33
C PRO A 504 -25.58 9.49 -3.28
N ASP A 505 -24.87 9.57 -2.17
CA ASP A 505 -23.79 10.53 -1.98
C ASP A 505 -22.74 10.48 -3.10
N ILE A 506 -22.43 11.67 -3.63
CA ILE A 506 -21.37 11.90 -4.62
C ILE A 506 -20.43 13.04 -4.18
N GLY A 507 -20.74 13.66 -3.04
CA GLY A 507 -20.12 14.89 -2.58
C GLY A 507 -18.66 14.70 -2.21
N HIS A 508 -18.31 13.57 -1.59
CA HIS A 508 -16.96 13.31 -1.13
C HIS A 508 -16.02 13.04 -2.31
N PHE A 509 -16.44 12.20 -3.26
CA PHE A 509 -15.66 11.92 -4.46
C PHE A 509 -15.46 13.20 -5.29
N THR A 510 -16.55 13.93 -5.56
CA THR A 510 -16.47 15.17 -6.35
C THR A 510 -15.58 16.23 -5.70
N GLN A 511 -15.58 16.32 -4.36
CA GLN A 511 -14.67 17.20 -3.63
C GLN A 511 -13.20 16.78 -3.78
N ILE A 512 -12.91 15.47 -3.72
CA ILE A 512 -11.56 14.92 -3.94
C ILE A 512 -11.06 15.26 -5.35
N VAL A 513 -11.90 15.15 -6.38
CA VAL A 513 -11.50 15.31 -7.79
C VAL A 513 -11.78 16.70 -8.38
N SER A 514 -12.06 17.69 -7.53
CA SER A 514 -12.29 19.06 -7.98
C SER A 514 -11.00 19.72 -8.50
N ASP A 515 -11.02 20.27 -9.72
CA ASP A 515 -9.88 21.02 -10.26
C ASP A 515 -9.76 22.45 -9.70
N ARG A 516 -10.74 22.86 -8.88
CA ARG A 516 -10.84 24.20 -8.31
C ARG A 516 -10.24 24.33 -6.90
N THR A 517 -9.61 23.27 -6.41
CA THR A 517 -8.91 23.24 -5.12
C THR A 517 -7.49 22.69 -5.27
N ASN A 518 -6.52 23.38 -4.68
CA ASN A 518 -5.12 22.95 -4.59
C ASN A 518 -4.60 22.88 -3.14
N ARG A 519 -5.49 23.03 -2.14
CA ARG A 519 -5.14 22.95 -0.71
C ARG A 519 -6.11 22.06 0.03
N ILE A 520 -5.56 21.29 0.96
CA ILE A 520 -6.29 20.42 1.87
C ILE A 520 -5.65 20.48 3.26
N GLY A 521 -6.46 20.40 4.30
CA GLY A 521 -5.97 20.20 5.66
C GLY A 521 -6.98 19.39 6.47
N CYS A 522 -6.50 18.42 7.23
CA CYS A 522 -7.34 17.42 7.89
C CYS A 522 -7.06 17.29 9.39
N SER A 523 -8.01 16.69 10.10
CA SER A 523 -7.93 16.30 11.51
C SER A 523 -8.63 14.96 11.74
N LEU A 524 -8.10 14.17 12.68
CA LEU A 524 -8.66 12.89 13.10
C LEU A 524 -8.82 12.86 14.62
N VAL A 525 -10.02 12.55 15.11
CA VAL A 525 -10.28 12.39 16.54
C VAL A 525 -10.82 11.00 16.81
N THR A 526 -10.20 10.31 17.76
CA THR A 526 -10.71 9.06 18.34
C THR A 526 -11.53 9.39 19.58
N TYR A 527 -12.75 8.90 19.67
CA TYR A 527 -13.60 9.04 20.85
C TYR A 527 -14.43 7.78 21.10
N TYR A 528 -15.05 7.69 22.27
CA TYR A 528 -15.68 6.46 22.75
C TYR A 528 -17.13 6.70 23.14
N ASP A 529 -18.02 5.80 22.72
CA ASP A 529 -19.42 5.77 23.18
C ASP A 529 -19.78 4.36 23.68
N THR A 530 -19.94 4.22 24.98
CA THR A 530 -20.27 2.93 25.63
C THR A 530 -19.28 1.80 25.25
N THR A 531 -19.59 1.03 24.21
CA THR A 531 -18.76 -0.05 23.67
C THR A 531 -17.91 0.35 22.46
N TRP A 532 -18.30 1.34 21.65
CA TRP A 532 -17.63 1.56 20.35
C TRP A 532 -16.47 2.55 20.43
N ILE A 533 -15.49 2.32 19.56
CA ILE A 533 -14.40 3.25 19.26
C ILE A 533 -14.78 3.95 17.95
N ASN A 534 -14.92 5.26 18.02
CA ASN A 534 -15.28 6.11 16.90
C ASN A 534 -14.05 6.87 16.40
N GLN A 535 -13.84 6.86 15.10
CA GLN A 535 -12.83 7.64 14.41
C GLN A 535 -13.55 8.68 13.59
N TYR A 536 -13.34 9.96 13.91
CA TYR A 536 -13.96 11.07 13.20
C TYR A 536 -12.90 11.84 12.41
N PHE A 537 -12.95 11.68 11.09
CA PHE A 537 -11.99 12.28 10.16
C PHE A 537 -12.64 13.43 9.40
N VAL A 538 -12.01 14.59 9.45
CA VAL A 538 -12.49 15.82 8.80
C VAL A 538 -11.37 16.36 7.93
N CYS A 539 -11.64 16.59 6.65
CA CYS A 539 -10.73 17.24 5.71
C CYS A 539 -11.40 18.48 5.11
N ASN A 540 -10.78 19.65 5.29
CA ASN A 540 -11.20 20.88 4.65
C ASN A 540 -10.41 21.13 3.37
N TYR A 541 -11.07 21.67 2.34
CA TYR A 541 -10.51 21.96 1.02
C TYR A 541 -10.63 23.45 0.73
N ALA A 542 -9.74 24.00 -0.12
CA ALA A 542 -9.76 25.42 -0.48
C ALA A 542 -11.09 25.91 -1.05
N LEU A 543 -11.84 25.04 -1.74
CA LEU A 543 -13.11 25.35 -2.36
C LEU A 543 -14.07 24.17 -2.28
N ILE A 544 -15.34 24.46 -2.02
CA ILE A 544 -16.46 23.51 -2.04
C ILE A 544 -16.90 23.16 -3.47
N ASN A 545 -17.61 22.06 -3.64
CA ASN A 545 -18.40 21.81 -4.86
C ASN A 545 -19.46 22.92 -5.06
N LEU A 546 -19.51 23.47 -6.26
CA LEU A 546 -20.39 24.61 -6.58
C LEU A 546 -21.53 24.15 -7.48
N ILE A 547 -22.76 24.31 -6.99
CA ILE A 547 -23.96 23.92 -7.73
C ILE A 547 -24.00 24.59 -9.11
N GLY A 548 -24.19 23.78 -10.15
CA GLY A 548 -24.26 24.23 -11.53
C GLY A 548 -22.91 24.53 -12.19
N GLN A 549 -21.80 24.43 -11.47
CA GLN A 549 -20.45 24.58 -12.00
C GLN A 549 -19.81 23.21 -12.22
N PRO A 550 -18.82 23.10 -13.12
CA PRO A 550 -18.05 21.87 -13.27
C PRO A 550 -17.23 21.57 -12.01
N VAL A 551 -17.14 20.29 -11.65
CA VAL A 551 -16.20 19.75 -10.66
C VAL A 551 -14.78 19.86 -11.20
N TYR A 552 -14.60 19.46 -12.47
CA TYR A 552 -13.42 19.79 -13.25
C TYR A 552 -13.76 19.97 -14.72
N VAL A 553 -12.89 20.65 -15.46
CA VAL A 553 -13.08 20.90 -16.89
C VAL A 553 -12.48 19.75 -17.72
N ALA A 554 -13.33 19.12 -18.53
CA ALA A 554 -12.94 18.02 -19.40
C ALA A 554 -12.02 18.45 -20.55
N GLY A 555 -11.06 17.59 -20.90
CA GLY A 555 -10.15 17.74 -22.04
C GLY A 555 -8.77 17.15 -21.75
N VAL A 556 -7.84 17.25 -22.71
CA VAL A 556 -6.52 16.62 -22.62
C VAL A 556 -5.83 16.95 -21.31
N ALA A 557 -5.39 15.93 -20.58
CA ALA A 557 -4.77 16.05 -19.28
C ALA A 557 -3.64 17.08 -19.32
N CYS A 558 -3.58 17.95 -18.31
CA CYS A 558 -2.56 18.98 -18.17
C CYS A 558 -2.48 20.06 -19.27
N SER A 559 -3.30 20.00 -20.34
CA SER A 559 -3.24 20.92 -21.48
C SER A 559 -3.44 22.40 -21.15
N LYS A 560 -4.02 22.72 -19.98
CA LYS A 560 -4.22 24.09 -19.49
C LYS A 560 -3.45 24.39 -18.20
N CYS A 561 -2.54 23.52 -17.76
CA CYS A 561 -1.64 23.83 -16.65
C CYS A 561 -0.63 24.90 -17.07
N THR A 562 -0.60 26.02 -16.34
CA THR A 562 0.31 27.14 -16.63
C THR A 562 1.74 26.88 -16.17
N THR A 563 1.91 25.97 -15.21
CA THR A 563 3.21 25.58 -14.64
C THR A 563 3.72 24.23 -15.16
N GLY A 564 3.04 23.66 -16.17
CA GLY A 564 3.33 22.33 -16.68
C GLY A 564 2.82 21.20 -15.78
N CYS A 565 3.07 19.97 -16.21
CA CYS A 565 2.58 18.77 -15.52
C CYS A 565 3.50 18.39 -14.37
N SER A 566 2.90 17.80 -13.33
CA SER A 566 3.63 17.22 -12.21
C SER A 566 4.43 16.02 -12.67
N VAL A 567 5.72 16.00 -12.29
CA VAL A 567 6.61 14.87 -12.55
C VAL A 567 6.13 13.60 -11.83
N LYS A 568 5.59 13.77 -10.61
CA LYS A 568 5.12 12.64 -9.78
C LYS A 568 3.71 12.17 -10.18
N TYR A 569 2.86 13.09 -10.63
CA TYR A 569 1.46 12.82 -10.99
C TYR A 569 1.16 13.41 -12.38
N PRO A 570 1.46 12.69 -13.48
CA PRO A 570 1.46 13.25 -14.83
C PRO A 570 0.13 13.86 -15.32
N GLY A 571 -1.00 13.43 -14.75
CA GLY A 571 -2.32 14.01 -15.02
C GLY A 571 -2.59 15.34 -14.32
N LEU A 572 -1.73 15.74 -13.37
CA LEU A 572 -1.93 16.93 -12.55
C LEU A 572 -0.98 18.08 -12.95
N CYS A 573 -1.39 19.32 -12.67
CA CYS A 573 -0.50 20.47 -12.74
C CYS A 573 0.53 20.42 -11.62
N ASN A 574 1.69 21.03 -11.84
CA ASN A 574 2.73 21.20 -10.83
C ASN A 574 2.22 21.88 -9.56
N THR A 575 2.96 21.68 -8.47
CA THR A 575 2.72 22.28 -7.14
C THR A 575 2.68 23.81 -7.17
N ASN A 576 3.34 24.43 -8.15
CA ASN A 576 3.35 25.89 -8.30
C ASN A 576 2.11 26.44 -9.04
N GLU A 577 1.18 25.58 -9.49
CA GLU A 577 -0.01 26.01 -10.20
C GLU A 577 -0.87 26.93 -9.34
N VAL A 578 -1.13 28.13 -9.86
CA VAL A 578 -1.97 29.13 -9.19
C VAL A 578 -3.44 28.78 -9.43
N VAL A 579 -4.16 28.49 -8.34
CA VAL A 579 -5.59 28.19 -8.34
C VAL A 579 -6.31 29.26 -7.53
N ILE A 580 -7.33 29.86 -8.15
CA ILE A 580 -8.17 30.86 -7.51
C ILE A 580 -9.37 30.11 -6.91
N ALA A 581 -9.34 29.87 -5.61
CA ALA A 581 -10.41 29.23 -4.85
C ALA A 581 -11.58 30.20 -4.62
N LYS A 582 -12.25 30.61 -5.70
CA LYS A 582 -13.44 31.49 -5.67
C LYS A 582 -14.53 30.94 -6.62
N PRO A 583 -15.82 31.25 -6.39
CA PRO A 583 -16.95 30.74 -7.16
C PRO A 583 -16.94 31.05 -8.65
#